data_AF-A0A2X0JFN4-F1
#
_entry.id   AF-A0A2X0JFN4-F1
#
_cell.length_a   1.000
_cell.length_b   1.000
_cell.length_c   1.000
_cell.angle_alpha   90.00
_cell.angle_beta   90.00
_cell.angle_gamma   90.00
#
_symmetry.space_group_name_H-M   'P 1'
#
loop_
_entity.id
_entity.type
_entity.pdbx_description
1 polymer ?
#
loop_
_entity_poly.entity_id
_entity_poly.type
_entity_poly.pdbx_seq_one_letter_code
_entity_poly.pdbx_strand_id
1 'polypeptide(L)'
;MRKPGNIRGAIAMTAAAAAIATGITTAGAASAAAAAPAAPAGTFTVAFQANTNYLWESPGTASGSFSTGLGMMRGTSPSTARGGCNGSSGETAFQANTTDLLLSRDEHNTDTHLGMMHGTSPSIGSVCEGETSVFWTAFQANTTDLWVTGNGRSIDTHLGMMRGTSPSIVAHYDSANHIEYDVAFQANNGELYRYNSETGLGTDLHLGMKAGTSPSIASTGGPDVEIAFQANSGDLWTTPGTTVGTDLHLGMMAGTSPSITRNYNNSSHFGIAFQANTGDLWVAPGTSVGTDLHLGMMHGTSPSYTVSGSGVPEIAFQANTGYLWVTSDKRATGENLGLGMAPGTSPGIMEGSLPPGGGTTYSTSGEKTVGKLYYHIPGIASWNCTGTVIGRDIVATAGHCIFNDYKKALGLPWWTPLPSGWFNGPSPDKFVPNDNSQGGHVAWSVQHTAYVDEHWHGDHAPDADFGIYVIAPRNGVHIGDVTGTHPWKVSNGVNAASTPTHTIGYPHDFQDPRACDSPAVRFNGDNSQVRIDCVYADGGSGGPLSSGGIAYANIGGFQQGGSNAYPSYGVVWNSAFGGLVSWLNGGPAGRGSAAPVPVTSLPF
;
A
#
# COMPACT_ATOMS: atom_id res chain seq x y z
N MET A 1 2.56 71.59 42.26
CA MET A 1 1.89 72.55 41.36
C MET A 1 0.94 71.79 40.43
N ARG A 2 -0.22 72.37 40.10
CA ARG A 2 -1.22 71.96 39.07
C ARG A 2 -1.56 70.47 38.83
N LYS A 3 -2.76 70.07 39.31
CA LYS A 3 -3.79 69.30 38.55
C LYS A 3 -4.31 70.15 37.36
N PRO A 4 -5.24 69.72 36.46
CA PRO A 4 -5.88 68.40 36.26
C PRO A 4 -5.41 67.75 34.91
N GLY A 5 -6.06 66.76 34.28
CA GLY A 5 -7.41 66.19 34.46
C GLY A 5 -7.65 64.83 33.77
N ASN A 6 -8.84 64.65 33.19
CA ASN A 6 -9.42 63.37 32.72
C ASN A 6 -10.60 63.63 31.73
N ILE A 7 -11.09 62.56 31.06
CA ILE A 7 -12.42 62.36 30.41
C ILE A 7 -12.56 62.48 28.87
N ARG A 8 -12.71 61.28 28.26
CA ARG A 8 -13.61 60.80 27.17
C ARG A 8 -13.92 61.65 25.91
N GLY A 9 -13.85 60.97 24.77
CA GLY A 9 -14.65 61.27 23.57
C GLY A 9 -14.56 60.13 22.55
N ALA A 10 -15.68 59.49 22.20
CA ALA A 10 -15.76 58.49 21.14
C ALA A 10 -16.54 59.08 19.96
N ILE A 11 -16.00 58.99 18.74
CA ILE A 11 -16.70 59.29 17.50
C ILE A 11 -16.26 58.26 16.45
N ALA A 12 -17.23 57.62 15.80
CA ALA A 12 -17.04 56.86 14.57
C ALA A 12 -17.58 57.68 13.40
N MET A 13 -16.92 57.67 12.24
CA MET A 13 -17.59 57.73 10.92
C MET A 13 -16.65 57.48 9.73
N THR A 14 -16.96 56.40 9.00
CA THR A 14 -17.05 56.30 7.52
C THR A 14 -15.96 56.85 6.57
N ALA A 15 -15.39 55.90 5.82
CA ALA A 15 -15.34 55.83 4.35
C ALA A 15 -14.59 56.90 3.52
N ALA A 16 -13.65 56.40 2.69
CA ALA A 16 -13.71 56.56 1.23
C ALA A 16 -12.76 55.55 0.55
N ALA A 17 -13.24 54.87 -0.50
CA ALA A 17 -12.38 54.09 -1.40
C ALA A 17 -11.91 54.97 -2.56
N ALA A 18 -10.67 54.80 -3.00
CA ALA A 18 -10.18 55.34 -4.27
C ALA A 18 -9.17 54.36 -4.89
N ALA A 19 -9.60 53.67 -5.95
CA ALA A 19 -8.73 52.83 -6.76
C ALA A 19 -8.14 53.65 -7.91
N ILE A 20 -6.83 53.56 -8.13
CA ILE A 20 -6.17 53.95 -9.38
C ILE A 20 -5.14 52.86 -9.72
N ALA A 21 -5.35 52.18 -10.86
CA ALA A 21 -4.33 51.39 -11.54
C ALA A 21 -3.42 52.35 -12.35
N THR A 22 -2.22 52.04 -12.81
CA THR A 22 -1.63 50.80 -13.35
C THR A 22 -0.11 51.05 -13.45
N GLY A 23 0.77 50.03 -13.34
CA GLY A 23 2.21 50.25 -13.51
C GLY A 23 3.03 48.95 -13.53
N ILE A 24 3.28 48.43 -14.74
CA ILE A 24 3.91 47.12 -14.99
C ILE A 24 5.43 47.14 -14.69
N THR A 25 5.91 46.15 -13.95
CA THR A 25 7.20 45.47 -14.21
C THR A 25 7.03 43.95 -14.02
N THR A 26 7.86 43.16 -14.71
CA THR A 26 7.62 41.74 -15.00
C THR A 26 8.62 40.79 -14.33
N ALA A 27 8.20 39.51 -14.30
CA ALA A 27 9.01 38.29 -14.20
C ALA A 27 9.56 37.89 -12.81
N GLY A 28 9.15 36.69 -12.40
CA GLY A 28 9.52 36.03 -11.14
C GLY A 28 8.61 34.83 -10.86
N ALA A 29 8.34 34.01 -11.88
CA ALA A 29 7.43 32.88 -11.76
C ALA A 29 8.11 31.74 -10.98
N ALA A 30 7.93 31.75 -9.66
CA ALA A 30 8.16 30.56 -8.85
C ALA A 30 7.11 29.52 -9.24
N SER A 31 7.55 28.37 -9.74
CA SER A 31 6.67 27.23 -10.02
C SER A 31 6.06 26.75 -8.71
N ALA A 32 4.78 27.03 -8.49
CA ALA A 32 4.00 26.39 -7.45
C ALA A 32 3.97 24.89 -7.76
N ALA A 33 4.78 24.12 -7.04
CA ALA A 33 4.69 22.67 -7.06
C ALA A 33 3.27 22.29 -6.61
N ALA A 34 2.49 21.71 -7.52
CA ALA A 34 1.16 21.23 -7.18
C ALA A 34 1.34 20.08 -6.19
N ALA A 35 1.03 20.35 -4.92
CA ALA A 35 1.03 19.32 -3.89
C ALA A 35 0.13 18.16 -4.33
N ALA A 36 0.59 16.92 -4.08
CA ALA A 36 -0.22 15.74 -4.32
C ALA A 36 -1.57 15.89 -3.60
N PRO A 37 -2.70 15.48 -4.21
CA PRO A 37 -3.99 15.53 -3.54
C PRO A 37 -3.90 14.67 -2.28
N ALA A 38 -4.16 15.29 -1.12
CA ALA A 38 -4.18 14.59 0.16
C ALA A 38 -5.19 13.43 0.10
N ALA A 39 -4.87 12.32 0.75
CA ALA A 39 -5.80 11.22 0.93
C ALA A 39 -7.11 11.74 1.55
N PRO A 40 -8.29 11.24 1.12
CA PRO A 40 -9.55 11.66 1.71
C PRO A 40 -9.54 11.40 3.21
N ALA A 41 -9.80 12.47 3.97
CA ALA A 41 -9.69 12.47 5.43
C ALA A 41 -10.64 11.45 6.07
N GLY A 42 -10.12 10.63 6.99
CA GLY A 42 -10.90 9.61 7.70
C GLY A 42 -10.98 8.24 7.00
N THR A 43 -9.96 7.86 6.23
CA THR A 43 -9.77 6.46 5.78
C THR A 43 -8.88 5.70 6.76
N PHE A 44 -9.17 4.42 6.98
CA PHE A 44 -8.44 3.54 7.91
C PHE A 44 -8.21 2.17 7.28
N THR A 45 -7.11 1.51 7.64
CA THR A 45 -6.85 0.11 7.31
C THR A 45 -6.91 -0.73 8.58
N VAL A 46 -7.67 -1.81 8.53
CA VAL A 46 -7.81 -2.82 9.58
C VAL A 46 -7.20 -4.13 9.13
N ALA A 47 -6.14 -4.57 9.80
CA ALA A 47 -5.56 -5.90 9.63
C ALA A 47 -6.14 -6.87 10.66
N PHE A 48 -6.41 -8.12 10.28
CA PHE A 48 -6.92 -9.14 11.21
C PHE A 48 -6.58 -10.57 10.77
N GLN A 49 -6.52 -11.50 11.73
CA GLN A 49 -6.58 -12.93 11.40
C GLN A 49 -8.03 -13.31 11.07
N ALA A 50 -8.30 -13.65 9.82
CA ALA A 50 -9.60 -14.17 9.43
C ALA A 50 -9.83 -15.59 9.99
N ASN A 51 -11.07 -16.07 9.99
CA ASN A 51 -11.43 -17.43 10.41
C ASN A 51 -10.78 -18.55 9.57
N THR A 52 -10.21 -18.21 8.42
CA THR A 52 -9.37 -19.07 7.58
C THR A 52 -7.91 -19.19 8.08
N ASN A 53 -7.53 -18.40 9.09
CA ASN A 53 -6.19 -18.24 9.67
C ASN A 53 -5.17 -17.52 8.76
N TYR A 54 -5.63 -16.87 7.70
CA TYR A 54 -4.82 -15.95 6.90
C TYR A 54 -4.91 -14.52 7.44
N LEU A 55 -3.86 -13.74 7.18
CA LEU A 55 -3.93 -12.28 7.32
C LEU A 55 -4.89 -11.72 6.27
N TRP A 56 -5.80 -10.87 6.72
CA TRP A 56 -6.72 -10.11 5.90
C TRP A 56 -6.61 -8.63 6.24
N GLU A 57 -6.84 -7.79 5.23
CA GLU A 57 -6.84 -6.34 5.37
C GLU A 57 -8.15 -5.77 4.82
N SER A 58 -8.69 -4.76 5.50
CA SER A 58 -9.95 -4.10 5.13
C SER A 58 -9.82 -2.58 5.24
N PRO A 59 -10.29 -1.80 4.25
CA PRO A 59 -10.29 -0.33 4.31
C PRO A 59 -11.45 0.21 5.17
N GLY A 60 -11.70 -0.42 6.33
CA GLY A 60 -12.83 -0.13 7.20
C GLY A 60 -14.18 -0.34 6.51
N THR A 61 -15.00 0.71 6.48
CA THR A 61 -16.35 0.76 5.90
C THR A 61 -16.36 0.92 4.38
N ALA A 62 -15.21 1.17 3.75
CA ALA A 62 -15.08 1.20 2.30
C ALA A 62 -15.04 -0.22 1.70
N SER A 63 -15.39 -0.33 0.42
CA SER A 63 -15.24 -1.57 -0.35
C SER A 63 -13.77 -1.87 -0.64
N GLY A 64 -13.39 -3.15 -0.63
CA GLY A 64 -12.06 -3.59 -1.07
C GLY A 64 -11.27 -4.41 -0.03
N SER A 65 -11.94 -5.08 0.91
CA SER A 65 -11.29 -6.02 1.83
C SER A 65 -10.76 -7.26 1.10
N PHE A 66 -9.57 -7.72 1.44
CA PHE A 66 -8.91 -8.85 0.77
C PHE A 66 -8.09 -9.73 1.73
N SER A 67 -7.81 -10.96 1.29
CA SER A 67 -6.83 -11.84 1.93
C SER A 67 -5.45 -11.56 1.34
N THR A 68 -4.43 -11.33 2.17
CA THR A 68 -3.05 -11.16 1.67
C THR A 68 -2.44 -12.49 1.19
N GLY A 69 -3.07 -13.62 1.55
CA GLY A 69 -2.56 -14.97 1.27
C GLY A 69 -1.49 -15.44 2.26
N LEU A 70 -1.08 -14.58 3.20
CA LEU A 70 -0.09 -14.90 4.22
C LEU A 70 -0.73 -15.68 5.38
N GLY A 71 -0.17 -16.84 5.70
CA GLY A 71 -0.66 -17.68 6.80
C GLY A 71 -0.19 -17.15 8.16
N MET A 72 -1.13 -16.77 9.02
CA MET A 72 -0.85 -16.37 10.40
C MET A 72 -0.85 -17.59 11.34
N MET A 73 -0.11 -17.51 12.44
CA MET A 73 -0.25 -18.47 13.53
C MET A 73 -1.63 -18.37 14.17
N ARG A 74 -2.27 -19.51 14.48
CA ARG A 74 -3.64 -19.51 15.03
C ARG A 74 -3.70 -18.82 16.39
N GLY A 75 -4.64 -17.90 16.55
CA GLY A 75 -4.86 -17.18 17.80
C GLY A 75 -3.95 -15.96 18.01
N THR A 76 -3.13 -15.59 17.01
CA THR A 76 -2.32 -14.37 17.07
C THR A 76 -3.03 -13.20 16.38
N SER A 77 -2.64 -11.99 16.76
CA SER A 77 -3.18 -10.74 16.25
C SER A 77 -2.10 -10.01 15.43
N PRO A 78 -2.45 -9.33 14.34
CA PRO A 78 -1.51 -8.46 13.65
C PRO A 78 -1.41 -7.10 14.35
N SER A 79 -0.34 -6.36 14.08
CA SER A 79 -0.19 -4.96 14.48
C SER A 79 0.17 -4.13 13.25
N THR A 80 -0.35 -2.90 13.18
CA THR A 80 -0.28 -2.04 11.99
C THR A 80 0.28 -0.67 12.35
N ALA A 81 1.31 -0.22 11.64
CA ALA A 81 1.87 1.12 11.79
C ALA A 81 1.63 1.94 10.52
N ARG A 82 1.12 3.17 10.70
CA ARG A 82 0.84 4.09 9.61
C ARG A 82 2.13 4.50 8.87
N GLY A 83 2.11 4.40 7.55
CA GLY A 83 3.02 5.16 6.70
C GLY A 83 2.52 6.59 6.55
N GLY A 84 3.40 7.57 6.71
CA GLY A 84 2.99 8.96 6.95
C GLY A 84 3.79 10.00 6.19
N CYS A 85 5.03 9.70 5.85
CA CYS A 85 5.96 10.67 5.29
C CYS A 85 5.76 10.66 3.77
N ASN A 86 5.34 11.80 3.22
CA ASN A 86 5.00 12.01 1.80
C ASN A 86 4.11 10.94 1.13
N GLY A 87 3.20 10.31 1.90
CA GLY A 87 2.25 9.32 1.38
C GLY A 87 2.83 7.91 1.22
N SER A 88 3.93 7.60 1.89
CA SER A 88 4.43 6.22 2.03
C SER A 88 3.40 5.30 2.71
N SER A 89 3.40 4.04 2.32
CA SER A 89 2.54 2.97 2.84
C SER A 89 2.87 2.56 4.27
N GLY A 90 1.83 2.12 4.99
CA GLY A 90 1.97 1.48 6.29
C GLY A 90 2.49 0.05 6.21
N GLU A 91 2.77 -0.52 7.38
CA GLU A 91 3.35 -1.86 7.52
C GLU A 91 2.60 -2.65 8.59
N THR A 92 2.30 -3.92 8.28
CA THR A 92 1.57 -4.87 9.11
C THR A 92 2.54 -5.95 9.60
N ALA A 93 2.82 -5.99 10.89
CA ALA A 93 3.61 -7.03 11.55
C ALA A 93 2.72 -8.15 12.09
N PHE A 94 3.11 -9.42 11.90
CA PHE A 94 2.36 -10.56 12.45
C PHE A 94 3.26 -11.79 12.69
N GLN A 95 2.82 -12.68 13.60
CA GLN A 95 3.42 -14.01 13.74
C GLN A 95 2.89 -14.93 12.63
N ALA A 96 3.77 -15.38 11.74
CA ALA A 96 3.42 -16.31 10.69
C ALA A 96 3.21 -17.73 11.20
N ASN A 97 2.58 -18.58 10.39
CA ASN A 97 2.38 -19.99 10.71
C ASN A 97 3.68 -20.82 10.82
N THR A 98 4.82 -20.28 10.36
CA THR A 98 6.18 -20.80 10.58
C THR A 98 6.75 -20.48 11.96
N THR A 99 6.03 -19.68 12.76
CA THR A 99 6.44 -19.06 14.05
C THR A 99 7.31 -17.81 13.94
N ASP A 100 7.79 -17.47 12.74
CA ASP A 100 8.61 -16.28 12.50
C ASP A 100 7.79 -14.98 12.51
N LEU A 101 8.47 -13.87 12.79
CA LEU A 101 7.95 -12.53 12.52
C LEU A 101 7.97 -12.26 11.01
N LEU A 102 6.80 -12.03 10.42
CA LEU A 102 6.65 -11.46 9.09
C LEU A 102 6.24 -9.99 9.17
N LEU A 103 6.77 -9.21 8.25
CA LEU A 103 6.36 -7.83 7.96
C LEU A 103 5.72 -7.79 6.57
N SER A 104 4.51 -7.24 6.46
CA SER A 104 3.78 -7.06 5.20
C SER A 104 3.62 -5.57 4.93
N ARG A 105 4.17 -5.10 3.81
CA ARG A 105 4.14 -3.69 3.41
C ARG A 105 3.85 -3.60 1.92
N ASP A 106 2.67 -3.10 1.58
CA ASP A 106 2.10 -3.23 0.23
C ASP A 106 2.20 -4.70 -0.24
N GLU A 107 2.82 -4.95 -1.39
CA GLU A 107 3.07 -6.30 -1.92
C GLU A 107 4.43 -6.89 -1.51
N HIS A 108 5.24 -6.16 -0.72
CA HIS A 108 6.51 -6.65 -0.19
C HIS A 108 6.30 -7.32 1.17
N ASN A 109 6.40 -8.65 1.17
CA ASN A 109 6.34 -9.47 2.36
C ASN A 109 7.75 -9.93 2.75
N THR A 110 8.22 -9.47 3.91
CA THR A 110 9.52 -9.82 4.45
C THR A 110 9.36 -10.82 5.57
N ASP A 111 9.75 -12.07 5.31
CA ASP A 111 10.11 -12.99 6.39
C ASP A 111 11.42 -12.49 7.01
N THR A 112 11.38 -12.13 8.29
CA THR A 112 12.58 -11.65 9.00
C THR A 112 13.49 -12.81 9.45
N HIS A 113 12.99 -14.05 9.40
CA HIS A 113 13.59 -15.25 10.00
C HIS A 113 13.86 -15.11 11.51
N LEU A 114 13.18 -14.16 12.18
CA LEU A 114 13.23 -13.96 13.63
C LEU A 114 12.10 -14.76 14.28
N GLY A 115 12.43 -15.88 14.90
CA GLY A 115 11.46 -16.76 15.56
C GLY A 115 10.79 -16.09 16.77
N MET A 116 9.49 -15.83 16.68
CA MET A 116 8.68 -15.36 17.80
C MET A 116 8.31 -16.52 18.75
N MET A 117 8.01 -16.23 20.00
CA MET A 117 7.40 -17.22 20.90
C MET A 117 6.02 -17.63 20.35
N HIS A 118 5.74 -18.93 20.28
CA HIS A 118 4.48 -19.44 19.74
C HIS A 118 3.26 -18.88 20.49
N GLY A 119 2.37 -18.20 19.77
CA GLY A 119 1.10 -17.67 20.26
C GLY A 119 1.16 -16.23 20.75
N THR A 120 2.20 -15.48 20.38
CA THR A 120 2.35 -14.06 20.73
C THR A 120 2.08 -13.18 19.52
N SER A 121 1.77 -11.91 19.76
CA SER A 121 1.56 -10.92 18.71
C SER A 121 2.73 -9.92 18.75
N PRO A 122 3.21 -9.41 17.60
CA PRO A 122 4.16 -8.33 17.59
C PRO A 122 3.44 -6.99 17.80
N SER A 123 4.18 -5.94 18.05
CA SER A 123 3.71 -4.56 17.94
C SER A 123 4.66 -3.78 17.06
N ILE A 124 4.12 -2.96 16.15
CA ILE A 124 4.89 -2.12 15.25
C ILE A 124 4.53 -0.64 15.44
N GLY A 125 5.54 0.22 15.38
CA GLY A 125 5.41 1.67 15.43
C GLY A 125 6.26 2.34 14.34
N SER A 126 5.85 3.53 13.93
CA SER A 126 6.51 4.29 12.85
C SER A 126 6.73 5.75 13.23
N VAL A 127 7.77 6.35 12.63
CA VAL A 127 8.12 7.77 12.76
C VAL A 127 8.72 8.27 11.44
N CYS A 128 8.70 9.57 11.19
CA CYS A 128 9.30 10.15 10.00
C CYS A 128 10.79 10.44 10.17
N GLU A 129 11.58 10.12 9.16
CA GLU A 129 12.93 10.64 8.96
C GLU A 129 12.90 11.50 7.68
N GLY A 130 12.59 12.78 7.86
CA GLY A 130 12.29 13.68 6.75
C GLY A 130 11.09 13.18 5.93
N GLU A 131 11.34 12.72 4.71
CA GLU A 131 10.32 12.23 3.78
C GLU A 131 10.08 10.71 3.85
N THR A 132 10.84 9.97 4.67
CA THR A 132 10.80 8.50 4.75
C THR A 132 10.15 8.02 6.05
N SER A 133 9.24 7.05 5.98
CA SER A 133 8.75 6.35 7.19
C SER A 133 9.73 5.27 7.64
N VAL A 134 10.19 5.39 8.88
CA VAL A 134 11.03 4.40 9.59
C VAL A 134 10.13 3.59 10.52
N PHE A 135 10.28 2.26 10.48
CA PHE A 135 9.46 1.31 11.25
C PHE A 135 10.31 0.53 12.25
N TRP A 136 9.72 0.27 13.42
CA TRP A 136 10.28 -0.56 14.48
C TRP A 136 9.22 -1.54 14.98
N THR A 137 9.56 -2.82 15.03
CA THR A 137 8.69 -3.91 15.50
C THR A 137 9.28 -4.56 16.73
N ALA A 138 8.53 -4.54 17.83
CA ALA A 138 8.81 -5.26 19.06
C ALA A 138 8.06 -6.60 19.08
N PHE A 139 8.68 -7.66 19.60
CA PHE A 139 8.05 -8.97 19.77
C PHE A 139 8.66 -9.77 20.93
N GLN A 140 7.90 -10.71 21.49
CA GLN A 140 8.47 -11.73 22.38
C GLN A 140 9.13 -12.81 21.51
N ALA A 141 10.46 -12.90 21.54
CA ALA A 141 11.19 -13.92 20.80
C ALA A 141 11.00 -15.32 21.38
N ASN A 142 11.40 -16.35 20.64
CA ASN A 142 11.35 -17.74 21.12
C ASN A 142 12.29 -18.02 22.31
N THR A 143 13.27 -17.14 22.60
CA THR A 143 14.08 -17.10 23.82
C THR A 143 13.28 -16.61 25.05
N THR A 144 12.11 -16.01 24.82
CA THR A 144 11.23 -15.27 25.74
C THR A 144 11.67 -13.87 26.15
N ASP A 145 12.78 -13.40 25.59
CA ASP A 145 13.22 -12.01 25.74
C ASP A 145 12.41 -11.08 24.83
N LEU A 146 12.35 -9.81 25.20
CA LEU A 146 11.94 -8.73 24.31
C LEU A 146 13.00 -8.56 23.21
N TRP A 147 12.55 -8.64 21.97
CA TRP A 147 13.36 -8.31 20.79
C TRP A 147 12.73 -7.13 20.06
N VAL A 148 13.58 -6.31 19.45
CA VAL A 148 13.15 -5.22 18.55
C VAL A 148 13.91 -5.31 17.25
N THR A 149 13.22 -5.18 16.13
CA THR A 149 13.79 -5.16 14.78
C THR A 149 13.26 -3.96 13.99
N GLY A 150 14.10 -3.34 13.17
CA GLY A 150 13.75 -2.16 12.38
C GLY A 150 15.00 -1.48 11.83
N ASN A 151 14.81 -0.62 10.81
CA ASN A 151 15.88 0.15 10.18
C ASN A 151 17.18 -0.64 9.87
N GLY A 152 17.04 -1.86 9.35
CA GLY A 152 18.17 -2.74 9.00
C GLY A 152 18.91 -3.40 10.17
N ARG A 153 18.38 -3.33 11.40
CA ARG A 153 18.99 -3.91 12.60
C ARG A 153 17.96 -4.70 13.43
N SER A 154 18.42 -5.78 14.07
CA SER A 154 17.68 -6.49 15.11
C SER A 154 18.47 -6.48 16.41
N ILE A 155 17.76 -6.42 17.54
CA ILE A 155 18.31 -6.26 18.89
C ILE A 155 17.57 -7.22 19.83
N ASP A 156 18.32 -8.15 20.43
CA ASP A 156 17.92 -8.80 21.67
C ASP A 156 18.20 -7.82 22.82
N THR A 157 17.17 -7.46 23.60
CA THR A 157 17.38 -6.55 24.74
C THR A 157 17.82 -7.30 25.99
N HIS A 158 17.81 -8.65 25.98
CA HIS A 158 18.01 -9.53 27.14
C HIS A 158 17.04 -9.26 28.30
N LEU A 159 15.87 -8.68 28.01
CA LEU A 159 14.82 -8.40 28.98
C LEU A 159 13.74 -9.48 28.88
N GLY A 160 13.71 -10.39 29.85
CA GLY A 160 12.75 -11.50 29.87
C GLY A 160 11.30 -11.02 30.02
N MET A 161 10.48 -11.28 29.02
CA MET A 161 9.04 -11.02 29.04
C MET A 161 8.26 -12.16 29.72
N MET A 162 7.08 -11.87 30.27
CA MET A 162 6.15 -12.90 30.73
C MET A 162 5.71 -13.77 29.54
N ARG A 163 5.72 -15.10 29.71
CA ARG A 163 5.46 -16.03 28.61
C ARG A 163 4.03 -15.90 28.07
N GLY A 164 3.89 -15.68 26.76
CA GLY A 164 2.59 -15.57 26.09
C GLY A 164 1.98 -14.16 26.11
N THR A 165 2.76 -13.14 26.47
CA THR A 165 2.34 -11.73 26.36
C THR A 165 2.91 -11.11 25.09
N SER A 166 2.35 -9.97 24.70
CA SER A 166 2.82 -9.17 23.57
C SER A 166 3.39 -7.85 24.09
N PRO A 167 4.44 -7.30 23.48
CA PRO A 167 4.91 -5.96 23.80
C PRO A 167 4.04 -4.92 23.08
N SER A 168 4.18 -3.65 23.44
CA SER A 168 3.68 -2.53 22.65
C SER A 168 4.78 -1.49 22.45
N ILE A 169 4.98 -1.04 21.22
CA ILE A 169 6.04 -0.09 20.84
C ILE A 169 5.46 1.23 20.31
N VAL A 170 6.12 2.35 20.61
CA VAL A 170 5.88 3.64 19.93
C VAL A 170 7.19 4.27 19.50
N ALA A 171 7.30 4.63 18.22
CA ALA A 171 8.41 5.41 17.69
C ALA A 171 8.03 6.90 17.69
N HIS A 172 8.97 7.76 18.10
CA HIS A 172 8.75 9.19 18.31
C HIS A 172 10.08 9.96 18.28
N TYR A 173 10.06 11.26 18.60
CA TYR A 173 11.27 12.07 18.71
C TYR A 173 11.64 12.33 20.17
N ASP A 174 12.93 12.23 20.48
CA ASP A 174 13.49 12.64 21.78
C ASP A 174 13.47 14.18 21.96
N SER A 175 13.96 14.66 23.11
CA SER A 175 14.06 16.11 23.39
C SER A 175 15.09 16.87 22.52
N ALA A 176 15.96 16.15 21.80
CA ALA A 176 16.97 16.67 20.88
C ALA A 176 16.57 16.51 19.40
N ASN A 177 15.36 16.00 19.11
CA ASN A 177 14.82 15.70 17.79
C ASN A 177 15.56 14.56 17.05
N HIS A 178 16.11 13.58 17.77
CA HIS A 178 16.51 12.28 17.19
C HIS A 178 15.33 11.30 17.21
N ILE A 179 15.40 10.26 16.37
CA ILE A 179 14.44 9.16 16.37
C ILE A 179 14.72 8.19 17.51
N GLU A 180 13.70 7.93 18.29
CA GLU A 180 13.67 7.07 19.47
C GLU A 180 12.45 6.13 19.36
N TYR A 181 12.51 4.97 20.02
CA TYR A 181 11.33 4.18 20.34
C TYR A 181 11.31 3.72 21.80
N ASP A 182 10.12 3.65 22.37
CA ASP A 182 9.85 3.03 23.67
C ASP A 182 9.01 1.77 23.50
N VAL A 183 9.30 0.76 24.30
CA VAL A 183 8.53 -0.49 24.37
C VAL A 183 8.01 -0.72 25.78
N ALA A 184 6.69 -0.79 25.93
CA ALA A 184 6.04 -1.29 27.14
C ALA A 184 5.86 -2.82 27.05
N PHE A 185 6.15 -3.54 28.13
CA PHE A 185 5.91 -5.00 28.19
C PHE A 185 5.66 -5.49 29.63
N GLN A 186 4.94 -6.61 29.75
CA GLN A 186 4.86 -7.36 31.02
C GLN A 186 6.14 -8.20 31.17
N ALA A 187 6.99 -7.86 32.14
CA ALA A 187 8.21 -8.61 32.41
C ALA A 187 7.95 -9.95 33.10
N ASN A 188 8.93 -10.84 33.12
CA ASN A 188 8.80 -12.20 33.67
C ASN A 188 8.53 -12.26 35.20
N ASN A 189 8.67 -11.16 35.93
CA ASN A 189 8.23 -10.99 37.32
C ASN A 189 6.74 -10.59 37.46
N GLY A 190 6.06 -10.28 36.35
CA GLY A 190 4.67 -9.84 36.30
C GLY A 190 4.47 -8.32 36.39
N GLU A 191 5.53 -7.54 36.47
CA GLU A 191 5.46 -6.06 36.56
C GLU A 191 5.61 -5.41 35.17
N LEU A 192 5.10 -4.17 35.04
CA LEU A 192 5.19 -3.36 33.83
C LEU A 192 6.59 -2.76 33.70
N TYR A 193 7.26 -3.04 32.59
CA TYR A 193 8.55 -2.46 32.24
C TYR A 193 8.43 -1.57 31.00
N ARG A 194 9.30 -0.55 30.94
CA ARG A 194 9.57 0.29 29.76
C ARG A 194 11.01 0.09 29.31
N TYR A 195 11.21 -0.40 28.09
CA TYR A 195 12.50 -0.31 27.40
C TYR A 195 12.55 0.99 26.60
N ASN A 196 13.67 1.72 26.71
CA ASN A 196 13.91 2.98 26.03
C ASN A 196 15.15 2.87 25.15
N SER A 197 15.06 3.29 23.89
CA SER A 197 16.10 3.07 22.89
C SER A 197 17.32 3.99 23.01
N GLU A 198 17.15 5.22 23.50
CA GLU A 198 18.24 6.19 23.76
C GLU A 198 19.17 5.67 24.86
N THR A 199 18.60 5.21 25.98
CA THR A 199 19.36 4.65 27.10
C THR A 199 19.79 3.20 26.89
N GLY A 200 19.05 2.44 26.07
CA GLY A 200 19.22 1.00 25.89
C GLY A 200 18.86 0.18 27.14
N LEU A 201 18.09 0.73 28.08
CA LEU A 201 17.77 0.11 29.36
C LEU A 201 16.28 -0.23 29.49
N GLY A 202 16.01 -1.36 30.15
CA GLY A 202 14.69 -1.70 30.66
C GLY A 202 14.50 -1.18 32.08
N THR A 203 13.53 -0.28 32.28
CA THR A 203 13.16 0.27 33.58
C THR A 203 11.92 -0.43 34.11
N ASP A 204 12.03 -0.98 35.32
CA ASP A 204 10.89 -1.46 36.10
C ASP A 204 10.08 -0.26 36.62
N LEU A 205 8.78 -0.23 36.36
CA LEU A 205 7.89 0.83 36.85
C LEU A 205 7.27 0.51 38.22
N HIS A 206 7.53 -0.68 38.77
CA HIS A 206 6.95 -1.19 40.02
C HIS A 206 5.40 -1.21 40.01
N LEU A 207 4.83 -1.50 38.84
CA LEU A 207 3.40 -1.56 38.59
C LEU A 207 3.02 -2.99 38.17
N GLY A 208 2.40 -3.73 39.10
CA GLY A 208 2.00 -5.11 38.87
C GLY A 208 0.89 -5.24 37.82
N MET A 209 1.18 -5.88 36.70
CA MET A 209 0.24 -6.19 35.64
C MET A 209 -0.47 -7.52 35.89
N LYS A 210 -1.74 -7.63 35.51
CA LYS A 210 -2.47 -8.89 35.57
C LYS A 210 -1.84 -9.92 34.63
N ALA A 211 -1.60 -11.13 35.13
CA ALA A 211 -0.93 -12.21 34.42
C ALA A 211 -1.54 -12.48 33.03
N GLY A 212 -0.70 -12.58 32.01
CA GLY A 212 -1.11 -12.90 30.64
C GLY A 212 -1.81 -11.76 29.91
N THR A 213 -1.53 -10.50 30.28
CA THR A 213 -2.06 -9.31 29.59
C THR A 213 -0.92 -8.52 28.96
N SER A 214 -1.23 -7.72 27.95
CA SER A 214 -0.25 -6.88 27.26
C SER A 214 -0.53 -5.41 27.58
N PRO A 215 0.48 -4.55 27.74
CA PRO A 215 0.27 -3.12 27.84
C PRO A 215 0.08 -2.52 26.45
N SER A 216 -0.33 -1.26 26.38
CA SER A 216 -0.35 -0.46 25.15
C SER A 216 0.30 0.89 25.43
N ILE A 217 1.18 1.36 24.55
CA ILE A 217 1.92 2.63 24.70
C ILE A 217 1.65 3.58 23.52
N ALA A 218 1.54 4.87 23.80
CA ALA A 218 1.45 5.93 22.78
C ALA A 218 2.24 7.17 23.19
N SER A 219 2.60 8.02 22.23
CA SER A 219 3.37 9.27 22.42
C SER A 219 2.60 10.49 21.93
N THR A 220 2.78 11.63 22.61
CA THR A 220 2.30 12.95 22.15
C THR A 220 3.14 13.55 21.01
N GLY A 221 4.19 12.85 20.56
CA GLY A 221 5.03 13.18 19.40
C GLY A 221 6.39 13.76 19.75
N GLY A 222 6.61 14.03 21.04
CA GLY A 222 7.94 14.19 21.65
C GLY A 222 8.19 13.05 22.65
N PRO A 223 9.09 13.26 23.64
CA PRO A 223 9.54 12.22 24.58
C PRO A 223 8.49 11.77 25.60
N ASP A 224 7.33 12.43 25.66
CA ASP A 224 6.24 12.09 26.57
C ASP A 224 5.41 10.93 26.01
N VAL A 225 5.45 9.81 26.74
CA VAL A 225 4.66 8.60 26.49
C VAL A 225 3.62 8.38 27.58
N GLU A 226 2.53 7.69 27.25
CA GLU A 226 1.57 7.16 28.21
C GLU A 226 1.35 5.68 27.92
N ILE A 227 1.31 4.86 28.98
CA ILE A 227 1.13 3.41 28.92
C ILE A 227 -0.19 3.05 29.61
N ALA A 228 -1.11 2.40 28.90
CA ALA A 228 -2.30 1.79 29.46
C ALA A 228 -2.10 0.28 29.69
N PHE A 229 -2.60 -0.27 30.79
CA PHE A 229 -2.47 -1.69 31.12
C PHE A 229 -3.61 -2.21 32.02
N GLN A 230 -3.85 -3.53 32.01
CA GLN A 230 -4.70 -4.18 33.03
C GLN A 230 -3.84 -4.44 34.28
N ALA A 231 -4.07 -3.70 35.36
CA ALA A 231 -3.37 -3.91 36.63
C ALA A 231 -3.81 -5.20 37.32
N ASN A 232 -3.02 -5.66 38.30
CA ASN A 232 -3.32 -6.86 39.09
C ASN A 232 -4.66 -6.82 39.86
N SER A 233 -5.29 -5.65 40.05
CA SER A 233 -6.66 -5.55 40.57
C SER A 233 -7.73 -6.01 39.56
N GLY A 234 -7.41 -6.02 38.26
CA GLY A 234 -8.34 -6.22 37.15
C GLY A 234 -8.76 -4.93 36.45
N ASP A 235 -8.44 -3.76 37.02
CA ASP A 235 -8.81 -2.44 36.49
C ASP A 235 -7.85 -1.93 35.41
N LEU A 236 -8.35 -1.01 34.60
CA LEU A 236 -7.56 -0.21 33.67
C LEU A 236 -6.76 0.85 34.42
N TRP A 237 -5.44 0.79 34.28
CA TRP A 237 -4.50 1.75 34.84
C TRP A 237 -3.72 2.44 33.72
N THR A 238 -3.20 3.63 34.00
CA THR A 238 -2.29 4.36 33.11
C THR A 238 -1.04 4.84 33.83
N THR A 239 0.05 5.14 33.11
CA THR A 239 1.26 5.78 33.65
C THR A 239 2.01 6.54 32.56
N PRO A 240 2.64 7.71 32.86
CA PRO A 240 3.49 8.44 31.92
C PRO A 240 4.89 7.81 31.75
N GLY A 241 5.01 6.49 31.91
CA GLY A 241 6.23 5.70 31.71
C GLY A 241 7.44 6.09 32.59
N THR A 242 7.22 6.84 33.67
CA THR A 242 8.28 7.45 34.50
C THR A 242 7.93 7.59 35.99
N THR A 243 6.65 7.48 36.37
CA THR A 243 6.16 7.75 37.74
C THR A 243 4.97 6.85 38.10
N VAL A 244 4.43 7.06 39.31
CA VAL A 244 3.31 6.30 39.89
C VAL A 244 2.12 6.22 38.94
N GLY A 245 1.64 5.01 38.68
CA GLY A 245 0.46 4.78 37.85
C GLY A 245 -0.84 5.29 38.49
N THR A 246 -1.80 5.64 37.65
CA THR A 246 -3.14 6.09 38.03
C THR A 246 -4.16 4.99 37.76
N ASP A 247 -4.90 4.60 38.78
CA ASP A 247 -6.09 3.76 38.66
C ASP A 247 -7.25 4.58 38.08
N LEU A 248 -7.86 4.13 36.99
CA LEU A 248 -9.07 4.78 36.45
C LEU A 248 -10.36 4.25 37.11
N HIS A 249 -10.27 3.22 37.96
CA HIS A 249 -11.38 2.49 38.57
C HIS A 249 -12.37 1.91 37.54
N LEU A 250 -11.84 1.50 36.39
CA LEU A 250 -12.60 0.91 35.28
C LEU A 250 -12.21 -0.56 35.11
N GLY A 251 -13.06 -1.47 35.60
CA GLY A 251 -12.82 -2.90 35.54
C GLY A 251 -12.75 -3.44 34.11
N MET A 252 -11.60 -4.00 33.71
CA MET A 252 -11.41 -4.65 32.42
C MET A 252 -11.79 -6.13 32.47
N MET A 253 -12.14 -6.72 31.32
CA MET A 253 -12.33 -8.17 31.20
C MET A 253 -11.03 -8.92 31.50
N ALA A 254 -11.14 -10.12 32.07
CA ALA A 254 -9.97 -10.91 32.44
C ALA A 254 -9.28 -11.50 31.19
N GLY A 255 -8.05 -11.06 30.91
CA GLY A 255 -7.22 -11.60 29.82
C GLY A 255 -7.22 -10.73 28.57
N THR A 256 -7.80 -9.53 28.64
CA THR A 256 -7.84 -8.54 27.56
C THR A 256 -6.82 -7.45 27.80
N SER A 257 -6.33 -6.84 26.72
CA SER A 257 -5.39 -5.72 26.76
C SER A 257 -6.12 -4.42 26.33
N PRO A 258 -5.71 -3.24 26.82
CA PRO A 258 -6.23 -1.98 26.30
C PRO A 258 -5.53 -1.61 24.99
N SER A 259 -6.09 -0.64 24.27
CA SER A 259 -5.41 0.06 23.16
C SER A 259 -5.44 1.56 23.43
N ILE A 260 -4.27 2.20 23.51
CA ILE A 260 -4.12 3.64 23.73
C ILE A 260 -3.66 4.33 22.44
N THR A 261 -4.17 5.55 22.21
CA THR A 261 -3.75 6.40 21.09
C THR A 261 -3.85 7.88 21.46
N ARG A 262 -3.18 8.76 20.71
CA ARG A 262 -3.22 10.21 20.94
C ARG A 262 -4.55 10.79 20.47
N ASN A 263 -5.18 11.62 21.30
CA ASN A 263 -6.35 12.38 20.87
C ASN A 263 -5.92 13.72 20.23
N TYR A 264 -5.92 13.80 18.89
CA TYR A 264 -5.55 15.03 18.18
C TYR A 264 -6.45 16.23 18.49
N ASN A 265 -7.67 16.01 18.99
CA ASN A 265 -8.63 17.08 19.30
C ASN A 265 -8.29 17.82 20.62
N ASN A 266 -7.40 17.27 21.43
CA ASN A 266 -6.81 17.94 22.59
C ASN A 266 -5.42 17.34 22.85
N SER A 267 -4.37 18.03 22.42
CA SER A 267 -3.00 17.51 22.29
C SER A 267 -2.33 17.05 23.59
N SER A 268 -2.97 17.25 24.75
CA SER A 268 -2.53 16.73 26.06
C SER A 268 -3.31 15.51 26.55
N HIS A 269 -4.11 14.85 25.69
CA HIS A 269 -4.94 13.70 26.09
C HIS A 269 -4.77 12.49 25.19
N PHE A 270 -4.92 11.32 25.81
CA PHE A 270 -5.00 10.02 25.17
C PHE A 270 -6.43 9.49 25.19
N GLY A 271 -6.80 8.75 24.14
CA GLY A 271 -7.99 7.91 24.12
C GLY A 271 -7.60 6.46 24.35
N ILE A 272 -8.32 5.76 25.22
CA ILE A 272 -8.08 4.35 25.55
C ILE A 272 -9.35 3.56 25.25
N ALA A 273 -9.26 2.53 24.41
CA ALA A 273 -10.31 1.56 24.18
C ALA A 273 -10.00 0.26 24.93
N PHE A 274 -11.00 -0.38 25.52
CA PHE A 274 -10.85 -1.65 26.24
C PHE A 274 -12.15 -2.48 26.25
N GLN A 275 -12.02 -3.80 26.42
CA GLN A 275 -13.17 -4.64 26.78
C GLN A 275 -13.41 -4.51 28.29
N ALA A 276 -14.55 -3.94 28.68
CA ALA A 276 -14.93 -3.85 30.08
C ALA A 276 -15.32 -5.22 30.65
N ASN A 277 -15.35 -5.34 31.98
CA ASN A 277 -15.79 -6.56 32.66
C ASN A 277 -17.28 -6.92 32.41
N THR A 278 -18.07 -6.04 31.79
CA THR A 278 -19.42 -6.34 31.27
C THR A 278 -19.39 -7.17 29.97
N GLY A 279 -18.27 -7.13 29.24
CA GLY A 279 -18.12 -7.71 27.90
C GLY A 279 -18.24 -6.69 26.77
N ASP A 280 -18.65 -5.45 27.06
CA ASP A 280 -18.83 -4.39 26.07
C ASP A 280 -17.52 -3.62 25.80
N LEU A 281 -17.46 -3.01 24.62
CA LEU A 281 -16.44 -2.03 24.25
C LEU A 281 -16.66 -0.72 24.99
N TRP A 282 -15.64 -0.29 25.74
CA TRP A 282 -15.62 0.98 26.46
C TRP A 282 -14.48 1.86 25.97
N VAL A 283 -14.68 3.17 26.07
CA VAL A 283 -13.65 4.19 25.80
C VAL A 283 -13.46 5.07 27.03
N ALA A 284 -12.22 5.28 27.45
CA ALA A 284 -11.86 6.23 28.50
C ALA A 284 -10.95 7.34 27.94
N PRO A 285 -11.21 8.63 28.24
CA PRO A 285 -10.15 9.62 28.23
C PRO A 285 -9.22 9.32 29.42
N GLY A 286 -7.90 9.37 29.24
CA GLY A 286 -6.90 8.90 30.22
C GLY A 286 -6.86 9.56 31.61
N THR A 287 -7.88 10.31 32.02
CA THR A 287 -7.98 11.00 33.32
C THR A 287 -9.40 11.02 33.93
N SER A 288 -10.43 10.39 33.33
CA SER A 288 -11.81 10.48 33.86
C SER A 288 -12.77 9.37 33.39
N VAL A 289 -14.07 9.54 33.68
CA VAL A 289 -15.15 8.55 33.54
C VAL A 289 -15.19 7.88 32.16
N GLY A 290 -15.07 6.56 32.14
CA GLY A 290 -15.22 5.74 30.94
C GLY A 290 -16.65 5.79 30.38
N THR A 291 -16.76 5.70 29.07
CA THR A 291 -18.03 5.66 28.32
C THR A 291 -18.25 4.27 27.74
N ASP A 292 -19.37 3.66 28.11
CA ASP A 292 -19.90 2.44 27.51
C ASP A 292 -20.48 2.73 26.12
N LEU A 293 -19.97 2.05 25.08
CA LEU A 293 -20.51 2.15 23.73
C LEU A 293 -21.72 1.22 23.49
N HIS A 294 -22.04 0.30 24.41
CA HIS A 294 -23.08 -0.72 24.29
C HIS A 294 -22.85 -1.67 23.11
N LEU A 295 -21.58 -1.96 22.80
CA LEU A 295 -21.16 -2.84 21.70
C LEU A 295 -20.44 -4.07 22.27
N GLY A 296 -21.12 -5.21 22.29
CA GLY A 296 -20.59 -6.46 22.85
C GLY A 296 -19.41 -7.02 22.07
N MET A 297 -18.25 -7.11 22.72
CA MET A 297 -17.03 -7.71 22.18
C MET A 297 -16.98 -9.22 22.42
N MET A 298 -16.22 -9.95 21.61
CA MET A 298 -15.94 -11.37 21.86
C MET A 298 -15.08 -11.51 23.11
N HIS A 299 -15.42 -12.45 24.00
CA HIS A 299 -14.76 -12.59 25.31
C HIS A 299 -13.27 -12.91 25.16
N GLY A 300 -12.41 -12.13 25.82
CA GLY A 300 -10.95 -12.33 25.77
C GLY A 300 -10.29 -11.75 24.53
N THR A 301 -10.94 -10.79 23.87
CA THR A 301 -10.37 -10.06 22.73
C THR A 301 -10.06 -8.62 23.12
N SER A 302 -9.12 -7.99 22.42
CA SER A 302 -8.74 -6.60 22.67
C SER A 302 -9.20 -5.73 21.50
N PRO A 303 -9.63 -4.49 21.73
CA PRO A 303 -9.88 -3.56 20.63
C PRO A 303 -8.56 -3.00 20.10
N SER A 304 -8.59 -2.39 18.93
CA SER A 304 -7.51 -1.54 18.42
C SER A 304 -8.07 -0.18 18.10
N TYR A 305 -7.42 0.88 18.58
CA TYR A 305 -7.91 2.26 18.51
C TYR A 305 -6.87 3.17 17.87
N THR A 306 -7.27 3.90 16.83
CA THR A 306 -6.47 4.95 16.20
C THR A 306 -7.29 6.24 16.00
N VAL A 307 -6.60 7.35 15.75
CA VAL A 307 -7.22 8.65 15.45
C VAL A 307 -6.50 9.23 14.23
N SER A 308 -7.26 9.69 13.25
CA SER A 308 -6.68 10.32 12.07
C SER A 308 -5.99 11.65 12.40
N GLY A 309 -5.09 12.11 11.54
CA GLY A 309 -4.51 13.45 11.57
C GLY A 309 -5.54 14.56 11.32
N SER A 310 -6.77 14.22 10.91
CA SER A 310 -7.94 15.12 10.91
C SER A 310 -8.78 15.06 12.18
N GLY A 311 -8.34 14.32 13.20
CA GLY A 311 -9.00 14.20 14.51
C GLY A 311 -10.18 13.22 14.55
N VAL A 312 -10.33 12.34 13.56
CA VAL A 312 -11.43 11.36 13.49
C VAL A 312 -10.99 10.06 14.20
N PRO A 313 -11.65 9.65 15.29
CA PRO A 313 -11.34 8.42 16.02
C PRO A 313 -12.05 7.21 15.41
N GLU A 314 -11.36 6.07 15.32
CA GLU A 314 -11.87 4.80 14.79
C GLU A 314 -11.34 3.62 15.60
N ILE A 315 -12.24 2.70 15.98
CA ILE A 315 -11.95 1.54 16.82
C ILE A 315 -12.38 0.28 16.07
N ALA A 316 -11.44 -0.66 15.86
CA ALA A 316 -11.72 -1.99 15.34
C ALA A 316 -11.79 -3.02 16.48
N PHE A 317 -12.72 -3.97 16.41
CA PHE A 317 -12.86 -5.04 17.40
C PHE A 317 -13.50 -6.32 16.83
N GLN A 318 -13.22 -7.47 17.45
CA GLN A 318 -14.00 -8.69 17.23
C GLN A 318 -15.29 -8.59 18.05
N ALA A 319 -16.44 -8.44 17.38
CA ALA A 319 -17.72 -8.45 18.07
C ALA A 319 -18.06 -9.84 18.62
N ASN A 320 -18.97 -9.92 19.60
CA ASN A 320 -19.46 -11.18 20.17
C ASN A 320 -20.15 -12.13 19.16
N THR A 321 -20.37 -11.67 17.93
CA THR A 321 -20.84 -12.44 16.77
C THR A 321 -19.73 -13.17 16.01
N GLY A 322 -18.45 -12.92 16.35
CA GLY A 322 -17.26 -13.47 15.68
C GLY A 322 -16.80 -12.69 14.44
N TYR A 323 -17.52 -11.63 14.06
CA TYR A 323 -17.19 -10.78 12.92
C TYR A 323 -16.35 -9.56 13.33
N LEU A 324 -15.59 -9.02 12.38
CA LEU A 324 -14.91 -7.74 12.51
C LEU A 324 -15.92 -6.59 12.45
N TRP A 325 -15.88 -5.71 13.44
CA TRP A 325 -16.67 -4.50 13.52
C TRP A 325 -15.78 -3.27 13.68
N VAL A 326 -16.27 -2.13 13.22
CA VAL A 326 -15.66 -0.81 13.40
C VAL A 326 -16.64 0.20 14.01
N THR A 327 -16.13 1.22 14.71
CA THR A 327 -16.94 2.28 15.33
C THR A 327 -16.10 3.52 15.65
N SER A 328 -16.74 4.68 15.62
CA SER A 328 -16.19 5.89 16.28
C SER A 328 -16.13 5.74 17.80
N ASP A 329 -15.34 6.60 18.47
CA ASP A 329 -15.25 6.69 19.94
C ASP A 329 -16.49 7.25 20.65
N LYS A 330 -17.49 7.71 19.88
CA LYS A 330 -18.75 8.25 20.39
C LYS A 330 -19.82 7.18 20.42
N ARG A 331 -20.80 7.39 21.30
CA ARG A 331 -21.98 6.54 21.47
C ARG A 331 -22.80 6.48 20.17
N ALA A 332 -22.47 5.50 19.32
CA ALA A 332 -22.95 5.34 17.96
C ALA A 332 -23.14 3.85 17.62
N THR A 333 -23.86 3.58 16.54
CA THR A 333 -24.05 2.22 16.02
C THR A 333 -22.75 1.71 15.39
N GLY A 334 -22.12 0.71 16.00
CA GLY A 334 -20.99 0.01 15.38
C GLY A 334 -21.41 -0.66 14.05
N GLU A 335 -20.49 -0.71 13.10
CA GLU A 335 -20.71 -1.26 11.77
C GLU A 335 -20.09 -2.65 11.64
N ASN A 336 -20.90 -3.62 11.23
CA ASN A 336 -20.45 -4.99 10.94
C ASN A 336 -19.92 -5.06 9.50
N LEU A 337 -18.63 -5.38 9.34
CA LEU A 337 -18.03 -5.50 8.00
C LEU A 337 -18.36 -6.82 7.30
N GLY A 338 -19.01 -7.77 7.98
CA GLY A 338 -19.33 -9.10 7.44
C GLY A 338 -18.12 -10.04 7.31
N LEU A 339 -16.95 -9.60 7.74
CA LEU A 339 -15.68 -10.34 7.69
C LEU A 339 -15.52 -11.20 8.96
N GLY A 340 -15.42 -12.51 8.81
CA GLY A 340 -15.28 -13.43 9.94
C GLY A 340 -13.84 -13.48 10.47
N MET A 341 -13.65 -13.14 11.74
CA MET A 341 -12.35 -13.22 12.42
C MET A 341 -12.11 -14.61 13.04
N ALA A 342 -10.85 -14.99 13.24
CA ALA A 342 -10.50 -16.17 14.02
C ALA A 342 -10.94 -16.01 15.49
N PRO A 343 -11.44 -17.06 16.17
CA PRO A 343 -11.86 -16.95 17.57
C PRO A 343 -10.73 -16.52 18.50
N GLY A 344 -10.94 -15.45 19.27
CA GLY A 344 -10.00 -14.99 20.28
C GLY A 344 -8.84 -14.13 19.73
N THR A 345 -8.95 -13.63 18.50
CA THR A 345 -7.97 -12.70 17.94
C THR A 345 -8.45 -11.26 18.01
N SER A 346 -7.49 -10.33 18.01
CA SER A 346 -7.74 -8.89 17.99
C SER A 346 -7.34 -8.34 16.60
N PRO A 347 -8.01 -7.29 16.09
CA PRO A 347 -7.54 -6.61 14.90
C PRO A 347 -6.39 -5.65 15.25
N GLY A 348 -5.65 -5.19 14.23
CA GLY A 348 -4.85 -3.96 14.28
C GLY A 348 -5.47 -2.91 13.37
N ILE A 349 -5.53 -1.65 13.81
CA ILE A 349 -6.00 -0.52 12.97
C ILE A 349 -4.96 0.59 12.87
N MET A 350 -4.86 1.19 11.69
CA MET A 350 -4.08 2.42 11.46
C MET A 350 -4.89 3.44 10.65
N GLU A 351 -4.61 4.73 10.87
CA GLU A 351 -5.04 5.78 9.94
C GLU A 351 -4.37 5.58 8.59
N GLY A 352 -5.15 5.86 7.55
CA GLY A 352 -4.72 5.84 6.17
C GLY A 352 -5.08 4.50 5.56
N SER A 353 -5.32 4.55 4.27
CA SER A 353 -5.30 3.38 3.44
C SER A 353 -3.84 2.91 3.25
N LEU A 354 -3.54 1.64 3.51
CA LEU A 354 -2.85 0.89 2.45
C LEU A 354 -3.70 1.10 1.20
N PRO A 355 -3.16 1.71 0.12
CA PRO A 355 -3.95 2.33 -0.94
C PRO A 355 -5.13 1.43 -1.33
N PRO A 356 -6.40 1.90 -1.22
CA PRO A 356 -7.54 0.99 -1.18
C PRO A 356 -7.57 0.20 -2.47
N GLY A 357 -7.52 -1.13 -2.35
CA GLY A 357 -6.95 -2.05 -3.34
C GLY A 357 -7.37 -1.90 -4.80
N GLY A 358 -6.90 -0.86 -5.47
CA GLY A 358 -6.33 -0.93 -6.80
C GLY A 358 -4.83 -1.17 -6.63
N GLY A 359 -4.32 -2.39 -6.70
CA GLY A 359 -5.02 -3.63 -6.93
C GLY A 359 -3.98 -4.71 -7.16
N THR A 360 -3.79 -5.59 -6.18
CA THR A 360 -3.08 -6.85 -6.42
C THR A 360 -3.77 -7.49 -7.60
N THR A 361 -3.03 -7.74 -8.69
CA THR A 361 -3.63 -8.42 -9.82
C THR A 361 -4.08 -9.81 -9.37
N TYR A 362 -5.26 -10.29 -9.76
CA TYR A 362 -5.80 -11.58 -9.37
C TYR A 362 -5.60 -12.62 -10.48
N SER A 363 -5.40 -13.89 -10.11
CA SER A 363 -5.34 -14.98 -11.10
C SER A 363 -6.68 -15.10 -11.84
N THR A 364 -6.61 -15.19 -13.17
CA THR A 364 -7.76 -15.33 -14.06
C THR A 364 -7.57 -16.51 -15.01
N SER A 365 -8.64 -16.99 -15.65
CA SER A 365 -8.57 -18.00 -16.71
C SER A 365 -7.99 -17.46 -18.02
N GLY A 366 -7.69 -16.16 -18.11
CA GLY A 366 -7.21 -15.53 -19.34
C GLY A 366 -8.34 -15.01 -20.23
N GLU A 367 -7.94 -14.21 -21.21
CA GLU A 367 -8.79 -13.84 -22.35
C GLU A 367 -8.30 -14.54 -23.63
N LYS A 368 -9.23 -14.97 -24.48
CA LYS A 368 -8.91 -15.61 -25.78
C LYS A 368 -8.01 -14.77 -26.67
N THR A 369 -8.11 -13.45 -26.57
CA THR A 369 -7.43 -12.48 -27.43
C THR A 369 -6.18 -11.88 -26.82
N VAL A 370 -5.86 -12.17 -25.55
CA VAL A 370 -4.65 -11.66 -24.87
C VAL A 370 -3.75 -12.84 -24.55
N GLY A 371 -2.44 -12.72 -24.80
CA GLY A 371 -1.50 -13.83 -24.71
C GLY A 371 -0.09 -13.43 -24.30
N LYS A 372 0.75 -14.44 -24.13
CA LYS A 372 2.15 -14.33 -23.73
C LYS A 372 3.06 -14.30 -24.97
N LEU A 373 3.87 -13.26 -25.09
CA LEU A 373 4.99 -13.17 -26.05
C LEU A 373 6.22 -13.75 -25.37
N TYR A 374 6.83 -14.77 -25.99
CA TYR A 374 8.01 -15.46 -25.46
C TYR A 374 9.27 -14.98 -26.15
N TYR A 375 10.26 -14.54 -25.38
CA TYR A 375 11.57 -14.14 -25.88
C TYR A 375 12.65 -15.06 -25.31
N HIS A 376 13.40 -15.72 -26.21
CA HIS A 376 14.53 -16.56 -25.84
C HIS A 376 15.81 -16.08 -26.55
N ILE A 377 16.87 -15.85 -25.79
CA ILE A 377 18.23 -15.73 -26.33
C ILE A 377 19.03 -16.93 -25.84
N PRO A 378 19.37 -17.90 -26.71
CA PRO A 378 20.06 -19.13 -26.33
C PRO A 378 21.31 -18.89 -25.49
N GLY A 379 21.31 -19.41 -24.27
CA GLY A 379 22.43 -19.33 -23.33
C GLY A 379 22.65 -17.96 -22.66
N ILE A 380 21.76 -16.98 -22.85
CA ILE A 380 21.89 -15.64 -22.24
C ILE A 380 20.69 -15.30 -21.34
N ALA A 381 19.48 -15.28 -21.88
CA ALA A 381 18.30 -14.82 -21.14
C ALA A 381 16.99 -15.40 -21.70
N SER A 382 15.93 -15.36 -20.91
CA SER A 382 14.56 -15.60 -21.38
C SER A 382 13.60 -14.75 -20.56
N TRP A 383 12.65 -14.12 -21.24
CA TRP A 383 11.64 -13.26 -20.62
C TRP A 383 10.35 -13.31 -21.45
N ASN A 384 9.35 -12.57 -20.99
CA ASN A 384 8.07 -12.47 -21.69
C ASN A 384 7.52 -11.05 -21.65
N CYS A 385 6.64 -10.76 -22.60
CA CYS A 385 5.71 -9.63 -22.54
C CYS A 385 4.28 -10.16 -22.73
N THR A 386 3.31 -9.27 -22.58
CA THR A 386 1.92 -9.51 -22.96
C THR A 386 1.64 -8.91 -24.34
N GLY A 387 0.75 -9.55 -25.11
CA GLY A 387 0.25 -9.04 -26.38
C GLY A 387 -1.24 -9.26 -26.57
N THR A 388 -1.89 -8.37 -27.32
CA THR A 388 -3.34 -8.38 -27.58
C THR A 388 -3.63 -8.51 -29.07
N VAL A 389 -4.40 -9.52 -29.49
CA VAL A 389 -4.85 -9.70 -30.88
C VAL A 389 -5.89 -8.63 -31.21
N ILE A 390 -5.49 -7.61 -31.99
CA ILE A 390 -6.33 -6.46 -32.37
C ILE A 390 -6.79 -6.49 -33.84
N GLY A 391 -6.32 -7.48 -34.61
CA GLY A 391 -6.65 -7.65 -36.02
C GLY A 391 -6.38 -9.10 -36.47
N ARG A 392 -6.66 -9.39 -37.74
CA ARG A 392 -6.62 -10.76 -38.29
C ARG A 392 -5.28 -11.47 -38.08
N ASP A 393 -4.19 -10.74 -38.25
CA ASP A 393 -2.80 -11.21 -38.07
C ASP A 393 -1.96 -10.20 -37.26
N ILE A 394 -2.59 -9.36 -36.43
CA ILE A 394 -1.95 -8.23 -35.75
C ILE A 394 -2.08 -8.37 -34.23
N VAL A 395 -0.94 -8.36 -33.55
CA VAL A 395 -0.84 -8.35 -32.08
C VAL A 395 -0.22 -7.03 -31.61
N ALA A 396 -0.94 -6.28 -30.78
CA ALA A 396 -0.44 -5.07 -30.12
C ALA A 396 0.29 -5.41 -28.83
N THR A 397 1.32 -4.63 -28.49
CA THR A 397 2.12 -4.75 -27.27
C THR A 397 2.81 -3.40 -26.96
N ALA A 398 3.65 -3.34 -25.93
CA ALA A 398 4.43 -2.15 -25.61
C ALA A 398 5.60 -1.96 -26.60
N GLY A 399 6.03 -0.71 -26.82
CA GLY A 399 7.15 -0.38 -27.69
C GLY A 399 8.45 -1.01 -27.18
N HIS A 400 8.67 -1.00 -25.87
CA HIS A 400 9.84 -1.61 -25.22
C HIS A 400 9.88 -3.15 -25.28
N CYS A 401 8.78 -3.80 -25.63
CA CYS A 401 8.77 -5.24 -25.94
C CYS A 401 9.30 -5.53 -27.36
N ILE A 402 9.35 -4.51 -28.24
CA ILE A 402 9.85 -4.61 -29.62
C ILE A 402 11.26 -4.00 -29.76
N PHE A 403 11.50 -2.84 -29.13
CA PHE A 403 12.73 -2.05 -29.30
C PHE A 403 13.13 -1.39 -27.97
N ASN A 404 14.32 -1.73 -27.45
CA ASN A 404 14.74 -1.39 -26.08
C ASN A 404 16.28 -1.31 -25.96
N ASP A 405 16.79 -0.76 -24.85
CA ASP A 405 18.23 -0.74 -24.54
C ASP A 405 18.76 -2.15 -24.21
N TYR A 406 19.95 -2.46 -24.74
CA TYR A 406 20.60 -3.76 -24.64
C TYR A 406 20.87 -4.25 -23.21
N LYS A 407 21.15 -3.36 -22.25
CA LYS A 407 21.38 -3.76 -20.85
C LYS A 407 20.07 -4.10 -20.15
N LYS A 408 19.02 -3.32 -20.41
CA LYS A 408 17.68 -3.58 -19.87
C LYS A 408 17.05 -4.84 -20.46
N ALA A 409 17.13 -5.03 -21.78
CA ALA A 409 16.57 -6.20 -22.47
C ALA A 409 17.16 -7.54 -22.03
N LEU A 410 18.37 -7.53 -21.44
CA LEU A 410 19.06 -8.72 -20.93
C LEU A 410 19.03 -8.85 -19.40
N GLY A 411 18.34 -7.95 -18.68
CA GLY A 411 18.36 -7.91 -17.21
C GLY A 411 19.77 -7.67 -16.62
N LEU A 412 20.69 -7.10 -17.41
CA LEU A 412 22.08 -6.94 -17.02
C LEU A 412 22.27 -5.69 -16.15
N PRO A 413 23.01 -5.78 -15.04
CA PRO A 413 23.28 -4.63 -14.19
C PRO A 413 23.93 -3.46 -14.94
N TRP A 414 23.64 -2.23 -14.52
CA TRP A 414 24.14 -1.01 -15.19
C TRP A 414 25.67 -0.95 -15.28
N TRP A 415 26.37 -1.57 -14.33
CA TRP A 415 27.83 -1.69 -14.28
C TRP A 415 28.43 -2.74 -15.22
N THR A 416 27.62 -3.49 -15.97
CA THR A 416 28.11 -4.50 -16.92
C THR A 416 28.93 -3.82 -18.02
N PRO A 417 30.19 -4.26 -18.31
CA PRO A 417 31.13 -3.56 -19.19
C PRO A 417 30.87 -3.82 -20.69
N LEU A 418 29.59 -3.93 -21.06
CA LEU A 418 29.14 -3.95 -22.44
C LEU A 418 28.74 -2.52 -22.87
N PRO A 419 28.87 -2.15 -24.16
CA PRO A 419 28.40 -0.86 -24.64
C PRO A 419 26.91 -0.67 -24.34
N SER A 420 26.53 0.48 -23.77
CA SER A 420 25.15 0.93 -23.79
C SER A 420 24.80 1.34 -25.23
N GLY A 421 23.73 0.77 -25.76
CA GLY A 421 23.29 1.01 -27.13
C GLY A 421 21.88 0.48 -27.32
N TRP A 422 21.10 1.22 -28.10
CA TRP A 422 19.79 0.79 -28.55
C TRP A 422 19.96 -0.13 -29.75
N PHE A 423 19.39 -1.33 -29.66
CA PHE A 423 19.42 -2.32 -30.73
C PHE A 423 18.02 -2.89 -30.93
N ASN A 424 17.78 -3.45 -32.12
CA ASN A 424 16.57 -4.21 -32.38
C ASN A 424 16.52 -5.38 -31.40
N GLY A 425 15.48 -5.44 -30.55
CA GLY A 425 15.27 -6.57 -29.66
C GLY A 425 15.11 -7.87 -30.47
N PRO A 426 15.37 -9.04 -29.86
CA PRO A 426 15.01 -10.29 -30.53
C PRO A 426 13.50 -10.30 -30.81
N SER A 427 13.10 -10.77 -31.98
CA SER A 427 11.69 -11.10 -32.20
C SER A 427 11.32 -12.26 -31.26
N PRO A 428 10.13 -12.24 -30.64
CA PRO A 428 9.68 -13.33 -29.79
C PRO A 428 9.51 -14.59 -30.63
N ASP A 429 9.96 -15.74 -30.12
CA ASP A 429 9.91 -17.03 -30.82
C ASP A 429 8.48 -17.44 -31.17
N LYS A 430 7.55 -17.06 -30.28
CA LYS A 430 6.13 -17.40 -30.35
C LYS A 430 5.27 -16.42 -29.56
N PHE A 431 4.04 -16.29 -30.00
CA PHE A 431 2.92 -15.75 -29.23
C PHE A 431 1.96 -16.88 -28.87
N VAL A 432 1.49 -16.93 -27.62
CA VAL A 432 0.51 -17.92 -27.15
C VAL A 432 -0.71 -17.19 -26.58
N PRO A 433 -1.85 -17.15 -27.29
CA PRO A 433 -3.11 -16.62 -26.76
C PRO A 433 -3.60 -17.44 -25.57
N ASN A 434 -4.18 -16.77 -24.57
CA ASN A 434 -4.83 -17.39 -23.41
C ASN A 434 -3.92 -18.36 -22.63
N ASP A 435 -2.61 -18.07 -22.55
CA ASP A 435 -1.56 -18.98 -22.07
C ASP A 435 -1.64 -19.25 -20.55
N ASN A 436 -2.45 -20.24 -20.17
CA ASN A 436 -2.76 -20.57 -18.77
C ASN A 436 -2.47 -22.04 -18.42
N SER A 437 -2.50 -22.35 -17.13
CA SER A 437 -2.24 -23.67 -16.54
C SER A 437 -3.20 -24.79 -16.96
N GLN A 438 -4.36 -24.47 -17.55
CA GLN A 438 -5.30 -25.48 -18.07
C GLN A 438 -4.78 -26.14 -19.36
N GLY A 439 -3.79 -25.54 -20.02
CA GLY A 439 -3.05 -26.13 -21.12
C GLY A 439 -3.83 -26.26 -22.44
N GLY A 440 -3.15 -26.76 -23.47
CA GLY A 440 -3.72 -26.96 -24.81
C GLY A 440 -3.70 -25.72 -25.73
N HIS A 441 -3.14 -24.61 -25.28
CA HIS A 441 -3.09 -23.36 -26.06
C HIS A 441 -2.13 -23.46 -27.25
N VAL A 442 -2.49 -22.79 -28.35
CA VAL A 442 -1.74 -22.85 -29.61
C VAL A 442 -0.69 -21.76 -29.66
N ALA A 443 0.58 -22.15 -29.80
CA ALA A 443 1.65 -21.23 -30.16
C ALA A 443 1.57 -20.83 -31.64
N TRP A 444 1.78 -19.53 -31.90
CA TRP A 444 1.83 -18.91 -33.21
C TRP A 444 3.20 -18.30 -33.46
N SER A 445 3.75 -18.48 -34.65
CA SER A 445 5.02 -17.88 -35.05
C SER A 445 4.85 -16.39 -35.28
N VAL A 446 5.69 -15.58 -34.63
CA VAL A 446 5.75 -14.13 -34.85
C VAL A 446 6.71 -13.86 -36.03
N GLN A 447 6.36 -12.92 -36.90
CA GLN A 447 7.23 -12.55 -38.01
C GLN A 447 8.42 -11.72 -37.51
N HIS A 448 9.57 -11.85 -38.17
CA HIS A 448 10.81 -11.12 -37.85
C HIS A 448 10.75 -9.60 -38.05
N THR A 449 9.62 -9.07 -38.50
CA THR A 449 9.39 -7.63 -38.66
C THR A 449 8.27 -7.19 -37.73
N ALA A 450 8.63 -6.29 -36.81
CA ALA A 450 7.70 -5.59 -35.93
C ALA A 450 7.68 -4.10 -36.28
N TYR A 451 6.69 -3.37 -35.76
CA TYR A 451 6.50 -1.95 -36.06
C TYR A 451 6.25 -1.15 -34.78
N VAL A 452 7.00 -0.06 -34.64
CA VAL A 452 6.85 0.94 -33.57
C VAL A 452 6.72 2.34 -34.20
N ASP A 453 6.31 3.32 -33.39
CA ASP A 453 6.29 4.71 -33.80
C ASP A 453 7.71 5.31 -33.91
N GLU A 454 7.90 6.31 -34.77
CA GLU A 454 9.18 6.99 -34.94
C GLU A 454 9.64 7.72 -33.67
N HIS A 455 8.74 8.25 -32.84
CA HIS A 455 9.12 8.88 -31.57
C HIS A 455 9.59 7.85 -30.53
N TRP A 456 9.12 6.61 -30.61
CA TRP A 456 9.67 5.52 -29.79
C TRP A 456 11.05 5.08 -30.28
N HIS A 457 11.21 4.92 -31.60
CA HIS A 457 12.46 4.45 -32.21
C HIS A 457 13.58 5.50 -32.21
N GLY A 458 13.26 6.78 -32.40
CA GLY A 458 14.22 7.89 -32.51
C GLY A 458 14.51 8.57 -31.18
N ASP A 459 13.45 8.99 -30.48
CA ASP A 459 13.55 9.82 -29.26
C ASP A 459 13.31 9.03 -27.97
N HIS A 460 12.87 7.76 -28.06
CA HIS A 460 12.47 6.91 -26.93
C HIS A 460 11.36 7.54 -26.08
N ALA A 461 10.45 8.28 -26.73
CA ALA A 461 9.38 9.02 -26.10
C ALA A 461 8.43 8.07 -25.33
N PRO A 462 8.29 8.20 -23.99
CA PRO A 462 7.40 7.32 -23.22
C PRO A 462 5.93 7.42 -23.63
N ASP A 463 5.53 8.53 -24.26
CA ASP A 463 4.21 8.77 -24.84
C ASP A 463 3.91 7.92 -26.10
N ALA A 464 4.91 7.18 -26.58
CA ALA A 464 4.87 6.33 -27.76
C ALA A 464 5.26 4.86 -27.46
N ASP A 465 5.24 4.43 -26.19
CA ASP A 465 5.56 3.04 -25.76
C ASP A 465 4.46 2.03 -26.14
N PHE A 466 4.21 1.91 -27.44
CA PHE A 466 3.33 0.95 -28.09
C PHE A 466 3.94 0.46 -29.40
N GLY A 467 3.53 -0.73 -29.83
CA GLY A 467 3.89 -1.27 -31.13
C GLY A 467 3.07 -2.50 -31.49
N ILE A 468 3.33 -3.04 -32.67
CA ILE A 468 2.63 -4.22 -33.21
C ILE A 468 3.59 -5.24 -33.82
N TYR A 469 3.27 -6.51 -33.56
CA TYR A 469 3.83 -7.66 -34.24
C TYR A 469 2.86 -8.18 -35.31
N VAL A 470 3.42 -8.65 -36.42
CA VAL A 470 2.67 -9.42 -37.42
C VAL A 470 2.81 -10.91 -37.11
N ILE A 471 1.70 -11.63 -37.09
CA ILE A 471 1.66 -13.08 -36.84
C ILE A 471 1.64 -13.84 -38.17
N ALA A 472 2.41 -14.91 -38.27
CA ALA A 472 2.40 -15.77 -39.46
C ALA A 472 1.19 -16.72 -39.44
N PRO A 473 0.41 -16.84 -40.53
CA PRO A 473 -0.69 -17.81 -40.62
C PRO A 473 -0.20 -19.25 -40.45
N ARG A 474 -0.88 -20.02 -39.60
CA ARG A 474 -0.54 -21.43 -39.32
C ARG A 474 -1.37 -22.33 -40.23
N ASN A 475 -0.74 -22.97 -41.21
CA ASN A 475 -1.40 -23.84 -42.21
C ASN A 475 -2.56 -23.13 -42.96
N GLY A 476 -2.43 -21.82 -43.22
CA GLY A 476 -3.48 -21.00 -43.86
C GLY A 476 -4.60 -20.54 -42.92
N VAL A 477 -4.54 -20.89 -41.63
CA VAL A 477 -5.42 -20.35 -40.58
C VAL A 477 -4.77 -19.10 -39.99
N HIS A 478 -5.55 -18.05 -39.76
CA HIS A 478 -5.09 -16.77 -39.22
C HIS A 478 -5.46 -16.67 -37.74
N ILE A 479 -4.68 -15.92 -36.95
CA ILE A 479 -4.83 -15.91 -35.49
C ILE A 479 -6.16 -15.29 -35.05
N GLY A 480 -6.54 -14.14 -35.61
CA GLY A 480 -7.80 -13.47 -35.31
C GLY A 480 -9.04 -14.26 -35.75
N ASP A 481 -8.91 -15.14 -36.74
CA ASP A 481 -9.97 -16.06 -37.16
C ASP A 481 -10.21 -17.18 -36.11
N VAL A 482 -9.26 -17.42 -35.20
CA VAL A 482 -9.31 -18.44 -34.13
C VAL A 482 -9.61 -17.83 -32.76
N THR A 483 -8.93 -16.74 -32.40
CA THR A 483 -9.07 -16.07 -31.09
C THR A 483 -10.25 -15.10 -31.04
N GLY A 484 -10.71 -14.64 -32.21
CA GLY A 484 -11.38 -13.35 -32.35
C GLY A 484 -10.36 -12.19 -32.27
N THR A 485 -10.86 -10.97 -32.34
CA THR A 485 -10.08 -9.73 -32.18
C THR A 485 -10.60 -8.94 -30.98
N HIS A 486 -9.72 -8.52 -30.06
CA HIS A 486 -10.10 -7.68 -28.93
C HIS A 486 -10.57 -6.31 -29.48
N PRO A 487 -11.78 -5.84 -29.15
CA PRO A 487 -12.28 -4.54 -29.62
C PRO A 487 -11.36 -3.41 -29.15
N TRP A 488 -11.05 -2.45 -30.01
CA TRP A 488 -10.18 -1.35 -29.65
C TRP A 488 -10.58 -0.03 -30.30
N LYS A 489 -10.05 1.06 -29.76
CA LYS A 489 -10.20 2.42 -30.29
C LYS A 489 -8.93 3.23 -30.11
N VAL A 490 -8.73 4.23 -30.95
CA VAL A 490 -7.84 5.34 -30.61
C VAL A 490 -8.57 6.33 -29.68
N SER A 491 -7.83 7.00 -28.79
CA SER A 491 -8.36 8.04 -27.91
C SER A 491 -7.45 9.26 -27.86
N ASN A 492 -8.04 10.43 -27.60
CA ASN A 492 -7.32 11.67 -27.30
C ASN A 492 -7.08 11.81 -25.78
N GLY A 493 -6.86 10.68 -25.08
CA GLY A 493 -6.74 10.57 -23.63
C GLY A 493 -7.95 9.97 -22.91
N VAL A 494 -7.78 9.66 -21.62
CA VAL A 494 -8.88 9.37 -20.68
C VAL A 494 -9.53 10.67 -20.19
N ASN A 495 -10.72 10.60 -19.60
CA ASN A 495 -11.35 11.79 -19.01
C ASN A 495 -10.50 12.32 -17.83
N ALA A 496 -10.65 13.60 -17.47
CA ALA A 496 -9.98 14.18 -16.30
C ALA A 496 -10.53 13.58 -14.98
N ALA A 497 -11.79 13.12 -15.00
CA ALA A 497 -12.30 12.17 -14.02
C ALA A 497 -11.92 10.73 -14.41
N SER A 498 -11.58 9.91 -13.42
CA SER A 498 -11.21 8.50 -13.53
C SER A 498 -12.04 7.69 -14.55
N THR A 499 -11.37 6.89 -15.38
CA THR A 499 -12.01 5.97 -16.34
C THR A 499 -11.97 4.54 -15.79
N PRO A 500 -13.10 3.85 -15.59
CA PRO A 500 -13.11 2.45 -15.15
C PRO A 500 -12.41 1.55 -16.18
N THR A 501 -11.40 0.79 -15.74
CA THR A 501 -10.52 0.04 -16.63
C THR A 501 -10.28 -1.37 -16.09
N HIS A 502 -10.54 -2.36 -16.94
CA HIS A 502 -10.06 -3.72 -16.79
C HIS A 502 -8.72 -3.86 -17.48
N THR A 503 -7.80 -4.63 -16.91
CA THR A 503 -6.52 -4.95 -17.52
C THR A 503 -6.13 -6.38 -17.22
N ILE A 504 -5.40 -7.00 -18.15
CA ILE A 504 -4.91 -8.37 -18.03
C ILE A 504 -3.48 -8.49 -18.60
N GLY A 505 -2.62 -9.21 -17.89
CA GLY A 505 -1.22 -9.41 -18.23
C GLY A 505 -0.70 -10.80 -17.87
N TYR A 506 0.44 -11.16 -18.44
CA TYR A 506 1.16 -12.42 -18.21
C TYR A 506 2.53 -12.13 -17.57
N PRO A 507 2.57 -11.69 -16.28
CA PRO A 507 3.84 -11.48 -15.58
C PRO A 507 4.68 -12.77 -15.53
N HIS A 508 5.99 -12.61 -15.50
CA HIS A 508 6.98 -13.69 -15.53
C HIS A 508 6.82 -14.67 -14.37
N ASP A 509 6.61 -14.15 -13.15
CA ASP A 509 6.63 -14.93 -11.91
C ASP A 509 5.38 -15.80 -11.68
N PHE A 510 4.40 -15.74 -12.59
CA PHE A 510 3.13 -16.42 -12.47
C PHE A 510 2.90 -17.40 -13.64
N GLN A 511 2.35 -18.57 -13.31
CA GLN A 511 1.99 -19.60 -14.29
C GLN A 511 0.67 -19.29 -15.03
N ASP A 512 -0.22 -18.53 -14.38
CA ASP A 512 -1.52 -18.12 -14.92
C ASP A 512 -1.56 -16.60 -15.15
N PRO A 513 -2.35 -16.11 -16.13
CA PRO A 513 -2.56 -14.69 -16.33
C PRO A 513 -3.14 -14.02 -15.08
N ARG A 514 -2.77 -12.76 -14.93
CA ARG A 514 -3.16 -11.90 -13.82
C ARG A 514 -3.97 -10.73 -14.37
N ALA A 515 -5.08 -10.38 -13.73
CA ALA A 515 -5.96 -9.28 -14.14
C ALA A 515 -6.19 -8.30 -13.00
N CYS A 516 -6.60 -7.07 -13.32
CA CYS A 516 -6.92 -6.04 -12.33
C CYS A 516 -8.04 -5.13 -12.87
N ASP A 517 -8.93 -4.71 -11.97
CA ASP A 517 -10.02 -3.79 -12.25
C ASP A 517 -9.81 -2.53 -11.42
N SER A 518 -9.34 -1.46 -12.06
CA SER A 518 -8.97 -0.23 -11.38
C SER A 518 -9.28 0.99 -12.26
N PRO A 519 -9.72 2.12 -11.69
CA PRO A 519 -9.83 3.35 -12.44
C PRO A 519 -8.46 3.82 -12.96
N ALA A 520 -8.36 4.01 -14.28
CA ALA A 520 -7.23 4.72 -14.88
C ALA A 520 -7.42 6.25 -14.72
N VAL A 521 -6.37 6.94 -14.28
CA VAL A 521 -6.29 8.40 -14.14
C VAL A 521 -5.18 8.96 -15.03
N ARG A 522 -5.28 10.24 -15.40
CA ARG A 522 -4.24 10.91 -16.20
C ARG A 522 -2.94 11.02 -15.42
N PHE A 523 -1.82 10.81 -16.09
CA PHE A 523 -0.50 11.01 -15.50
C PHE A 523 0.14 12.30 -16.03
N ASN A 524 0.87 13.03 -15.16
CA ASN A 524 1.50 14.34 -15.44
C ASN A 524 0.58 15.44 -16.02
N GLY A 525 -0.74 15.26 -16.00
CA GLY A 525 -1.71 16.16 -16.63
C GLY A 525 -1.84 16.02 -18.16
N ASP A 526 -1.06 15.12 -18.77
CA ASP A 526 -1.14 14.81 -20.20
C ASP A 526 -2.32 13.84 -20.50
N ASN A 527 -2.70 13.80 -21.76
CA ASN A 527 -3.63 12.85 -22.36
C ASN A 527 -2.93 11.58 -22.88
N SER A 528 -1.61 11.61 -23.09
CA SER A 528 -0.82 10.51 -23.65
C SER A 528 -0.67 9.31 -22.72
N GLN A 529 -0.57 9.55 -21.41
CA GLN A 529 -0.26 8.53 -20.41
C GLN A 529 -1.31 8.47 -19.30
N VAL A 530 -1.52 7.27 -18.80
CA VAL A 530 -2.38 6.99 -17.65
C VAL A 530 -1.58 6.28 -16.56
N ARG A 531 -1.97 6.56 -15.32
CA ARG A 531 -1.63 5.74 -14.17
C ARG A 531 -2.84 4.85 -13.88
N ILE A 532 -2.59 3.58 -13.61
CA ILE A 532 -3.59 2.66 -13.11
C ILE A 532 -3.05 2.05 -11.82
N ASP A 533 -3.86 2.09 -10.78
CA ASP A 533 -3.49 1.55 -9.49
C ASP A 533 -3.73 0.03 -9.59
N CYS A 534 -2.73 -0.69 -10.11
CA CYS A 534 -2.63 -2.14 -10.30
C CYS A 534 -1.15 -2.53 -10.19
N VAL A 535 -0.85 -3.75 -9.74
CA VAL A 535 0.53 -4.27 -9.71
C VAL A 535 0.76 -5.39 -10.70
N TYR A 536 1.63 -5.12 -11.67
CA TYR A 536 2.20 -6.10 -12.58
C TYR A 536 3.70 -6.20 -12.35
N ALA A 537 4.16 -7.43 -12.07
CA ALA A 537 5.58 -7.77 -12.20
C ALA A 537 6.01 -7.80 -13.67
N ASP A 538 7.32 -7.90 -13.90
CA ASP A 538 7.93 -7.91 -15.24
C ASP A 538 7.20 -8.87 -16.20
N GLY A 539 6.87 -8.36 -17.39
CA GLY A 539 6.15 -9.09 -18.43
C GLY A 539 4.63 -8.88 -18.49
N GLY A 540 4.04 -8.16 -17.53
CA GLY A 540 2.71 -7.54 -17.72
C GLY A 540 2.67 -6.49 -18.85
N SER A 541 3.83 -5.95 -19.23
CA SER A 541 4.02 -4.99 -20.32
C SER A 541 3.30 -5.38 -21.62
N GLY A 542 2.60 -4.43 -22.24
CA GLY A 542 1.81 -4.66 -23.44
C GLY A 542 0.40 -5.24 -23.19
N GLY A 543 0.03 -5.55 -21.94
CA GLY A 543 -1.34 -5.91 -21.56
C GLY A 543 -2.32 -4.78 -21.86
N PRO A 544 -3.55 -5.07 -22.34
CA PRO A 544 -4.50 -4.03 -22.71
C PRO A 544 -5.08 -3.35 -21.47
N LEU A 545 -5.37 -2.06 -21.62
CA LEU A 545 -6.24 -1.30 -20.74
C LEU A 545 -7.58 -1.11 -21.45
N SER A 546 -8.62 -1.76 -20.95
CA SER A 546 -9.92 -1.86 -21.60
C SER A 546 -11.04 -1.26 -20.75
N SER A 547 -11.86 -0.41 -21.36
CA SER A 547 -13.04 0.18 -20.70
C SER A 547 -14.29 -0.22 -21.44
N GLY A 548 -15.24 -0.86 -20.74
CA GLY A 548 -16.43 -1.46 -21.37
C GLY A 548 -16.11 -2.57 -22.39
N GLY A 549 -15.00 -3.29 -22.20
CA GLY A 549 -14.52 -4.32 -23.14
C GLY A 549 -13.88 -3.77 -24.42
N ILE A 550 -13.50 -2.49 -24.45
CA ILE A 550 -12.79 -1.86 -25.57
C ILE A 550 -11.43 -1.34 -25.09
N ALA A 551 -10.36 -1.91 -25.65
CA ALA A 551 -8.99 -1.47 -25.42
C ALA A 551 -8.76 -0.05 -25.96
N TYR A 552 -8.09 0.79 -25.17
CA TYR A 552 -7.77 2.17 -25.54
C TYR A 552 -6.33 2.58 -25.20
N ALA A 553 -5.59 1.69 -24.53
CA ALA A 553 -4.22 1.88 -24.08
C ALA A 553 -3.58 0.49 -23.82
N ASN A 554 -2.25 0.44 -23.64
CA ASN A 554 -1.54 -0.73 -23.11
C ASN A 554 -0.71 -0.36 -21.88
N ILE A 555 -0.39 -1.34 -21.03
CA ILE A 555 0.64 -1.20 -19.99
C ILE A 555 1.99 -0.87 -20.65
N GLY A 556 2.64 0.21 -20.18
CA GLY A 556 3.82 0.87 -20.78
C GLY A 556 3.87 2.35 -20.42
N GLY A 557 4.92 3.08 -20.81
CA GLY A 557 5.05 4.53 -20.58
C GLY A 557 6.01 4.90 -19.43
N PHE A 558 5.94 6.15 -18.94
CA PHE A 558 6.82 6.93 -18.03
C PHE A 558 8.27 6.47 -17.80
N GLN A 559 8.47 5.23 -17.34
CA GLN A 559 9.77 4.61 -17.07
C GLN A 559 10.16 3.52 -18.10
N GLN A 560 9.53 3.49 -19.28
CA GLN A 560 9.60 2.39 -20.27
C GLN A 560 8.99 1.09 -19.73
N GLY A 561 7.82 1.18 -19.08
CA GLY A 561 7.23 0.09 -18.29
C GLY A 561 7.69 0.08 -16.82
N GLY A 562 8.96 0.39 -16.57
CA GLY A 562 9.48 0.75 -15.24
C GLY A 562 9.99 -0.38 -14.36
N SER A 563 11.03 -0.07 -13.56
CA SER A 563 11.70 -0.99 -12.63
C SER A 563 10.96 -1.20 -11.30
N ASN A 564 9.74 -0.64 -11.19
CA ASN A 564 8.95 -0.59 -9.96
C ASN A 564 7.56 -1.13 -10.30
N ALA A 565 7.12 -2.19 -9.62
CA ALA A 565 5.85 -2.86 -9.94
C ALA A 565 4.59 -2.04 -9.59
N TYR A 566 4.74 -0.91 -8.87
CA TYR A 566 3.64 -0.05 -8.44
C TYR A 566 4.02 1.45 -8.46
N PRO A 567 3.10 2.35 -8.85
CA PRO A 567 1.85 2.09 -9.58
C PRO A 567 2.12 1.77 -11.06
N SER A 568 1.24 1.00 -11.70
CA SER A 568 1.38 0.69 -13.13
C SER A 568 1.08 1.91 -14.01
N TYR A 569 1.80 2.01 -15.12
CA TYR A 569 1.60 3.04 -16.15
C TYR A 569 1.08 2.42 -17.45
N GLY A 570 0.30 3.19 -18.21
CA GLY A 570 -0.12 2.82 -19.56
C GLY A 570 -0.05 3.97 -20.55
N VAL A 571 0.18 3.65 -21.83
CA VAL A 571 0.16 4.62 -22.93
C VAL A 571 -1.14 4.53 -23.69
N VAL A 572 -1.78 5.68 -23.90
CA VAL A 572 -3.02 5.81 -24.66
C VAL A 572 -2.76 5.62 -26.15
N TRP A 573 -3.52 4.71 -26.76
CA TRP A 573 -3.50 4.49 -28.21
C TRP A 573 -4.05 5.72 -28.91
N ASN A 574 -3.15 6.58 -29.37
CA ASN A 574 -3.47 7.85 -30.01
C ASN A 574 -3.57 7.69 -31.55
N SER A 575 -3.63 8.81 -32.28
CA SER A 575 -3.67 8.80 -33.75
C SER A 575 -2.45 8.15 -34.41
N ALA A 576 -1.28 8.14 -33.76
CA ALA A 576 -0.08 7.47 -34.27
C ALA A 576 -0.20 5.94 -34.21
N PHE A 577 -0.70 5.39 -33.10
CA PHE A 577 -1.08 3.96 -33.04
C PHE A 577 -2.12 3.59 -34.10
N GLY A 578 -3.12 4.44 -34.33
CA GLY A 578 -4.08 4.26 -35.43
C GLY A 578 -3.42 4.27 -36.82
N GLY A 579 -2.41 5.11 -37.03
CA GLY A 579 -1.59 5.15 -38.24
C GLY A 579 -0.77 3.88 -38.46
N LEU A 580 -0.17 3.34 -37.39
CA LEU A 580 0.57 2.08 -37.35
C LEU A 580 -0.27 0.91 -37.87
N VAL A 581 -1.51 0.77 -37.35
CA VAL A 581 -2.43 -0.29 -37.75
C VAL A 581 -3.04 -0.05 -39.14
N SER A 582 -3.32 1.20 -39.52
CA SER A 582 -3.76 1.57 -40.88
C SER A 582 -2.76 1.12 -41.94
N TRP A 583 -1.48 1.38 -41.71
CA TRP A 583 -0.39 1.07 -42.63
C TRP A 583 -0.25 -0.44 -42.90
N LEU A 584 -0.32 -1.28 -41.85
CA LEU A 584 -0.29 -2.75 -42.03
C LEU A 584 -1.47 -3.28 -42.87
N ASN A 585 -2.62 -2.62 -42.81
CA ASN A 585 -3.80 -3.00 -43.60
C ASN A 585 -3.78 -2.39 -45.03
N GLY A 586 -2.64 -1.83 -45.48
CA GLY A 586 -2.48 -1.23 -46.80
C GLY A 586 -3.08 0.17 -46.93
N GLY A 587 -3.45 0.81 -45.82
CA GLY A 587 -3.90 2.20 -45.77
C GLY A 587 -2.74 3.21 -45.73
N PRO A 588 -3.01 4.50 -45.94
CA PRO A 588 -2.01 5.54 -45.72
C PRO A 588 -1.64 5.64 -44.23
N ALA A 589 -0.40 6.05 -43.95
CA ALA A 589 -0.03 6.53 -42.63
C ALA A 589 -0.92 7.73 -42.24
N GLY A 590 -1.29 7.81 -40.96
CA GLY A 590 -2.23 8.82 -40.46
C GLY A 590 -1.76 10.25 -40.71
N ARG A 591 -2.68 11.20 -40.88
CA ARG A 591 -2.31 12.63 -40.98
C ARG A 591 -1.65 13.08 -39.67
N GLY A 592 -0.35 13.39 -39.74
CA GLY A 592 0.46 13.78 -38.58
C GLY A 592 1.09 12.58 -37.84
N SER A 593 0.92 11.36 -38.33
CA SER A 593 1.66 10.18 -37.86
C SER A 593 2.96 10.06 -38.64
N ALA A 594 4.03 9.67 -37.94
CA ALA A 594 5.26 9.21 -38.56
C ALA A 594 5.04 7.96 -39.44
N ALA A 595 6.02 7.65 -40.29
CA ALA A 595 6.04 6.36 -40.97
C ALA A 595 6.39 5.25 -39.95
N PRO A 596 5.67 4.11 -39.91
CA PRO A 596 6.03 2.99 -39.05
C PRO A 596 7.47 2.54 -39.30
N VAL A 597 8.28 2.45 -38.24
CA VAL A 597 9.67 1.99 -38.39
C VAL A 597 9.68 0.47 -38.32
N PRO A 598 10.10 -0.24 -39.39
CA PRO A 598 10.23 -1.69 -39.36
C PRO A 598 11.44 -2.09 -38.53
N VAL A 599 11.19 -2.68 -37.37
CA VAL A 599 12.22 -3.27 -36.50
C VAL A 599 12.40 -4.71 -36.95
N THR A 600 13.49 -4.99 -37.69
CA THR A 600 13.88 -6.34 -38.08
C THR A 600 14.88 -6.92 -37.08
N SER A 601 14.52 -8.02 -36.42
CA SER A 601 15.47 -8.71 -35.53
C SER A 601 16.70 -9.18 -36.31
N LEU A 602 17.90 -8.97 -35.76
CA LEU A 602 19.09 -9.65 -36.27
C LEU A 602 18.90 -11.17 -36.14
N PRO A 603 19.22 -11.98 -37.16
CA PRO A 603 19.25 -13.42 -37.02
C PRO A 603 20.43 -13.81 -36.11
N PHE A 604 20.12 -14.47 -35.00
CA PHE A 604 21.07 -15.17 -34.14
C PHE A 604 20.92 -16.69 -34.36
#